data_AF-A0A9J6DRD8-F1
#
_entry.id   AF-A0A9J6DRD8-F1
#
_cell.length_a   1.000
_cell.length_b   1.000
_cell.length_c   1.000
_cell.angle_alpha   90.00
_cell.angle_beta   90.00
_cell.angle_gamma   90.00
#
_symmetry.space_group_name_H-M   'P 1'
#
loop_
_entity.id
_entity.type
_entity.pdbx_description
1 polymer ?
#
loop_
_entity_poly.entity_id
_entity_poly.type
_entity_poly.pdbx_seq_one_letter_code
_entity_poly.pdbx_strand_id
1 'polypeptide(L)'
;MTQLAQTGLPAPYANPCRRTWPKCLLEQLEEPYGAYTREDCLNLCLQRTVVEKCGCLSAQLPQLQKLAKRDVTYKRDVTVTKLREDVLSTTEKDGPPARLVLYFDSLTYEHIRSVPKYDETRVLSNLGGISGMYLGLSFFVLFQVLDILVVGALRLRKSLRWDARERRLVVHARTRSQEGVQTIS
;
A
#
# COMPACT_ATOMS: atom_id res chain seq x y z
N MET A 1 2.55 28.63 -5.84
CA MET A 1 2.95 27.24 -6.19
C MET A 1 3.90 26.73 -5.12
N THR A 2 3.45 25.80 -4.29
CA THR A 2 4.25 25.16 -3.23
C THR A 2 5.28 24.21 -3.83
N GLN A 3 6.53 24.26 -3.33
CA GLN A 3 7.50 23.22 -3.67
C GLN A 3 7.14 21.93 -2.90
N LEU A 4 7.01 20.81 -3.62
CA LEU A 4 6.78 19.48 -3.05
C LEU A 4 8.09 18.68 -3.01
N ALA A 5 8.53 18.23 -1.82
CA ALA A 5 9.43 17.08 -1.71
C ALA A 5 8.62 15.79 -1.65
N GLN A 6 8.96 14.82 -2.50
CA GLN A 6 8.43 13.47 -2.41
C GLN A 6 9.54 12.47 -2.04
N THR A 7 9.36 11.75 -0.95
CA THR A 7 10.25 10.63 -0.56
C THR A 7 9.52 9.30 -0.69
N GLY A 8 10.03 8.42 -1.55
CA GLY A 8 9.55 7.06 -1.70
C GLY A 8 10.06 6.12 -0.60
N LEU A 9 9.39 4.99 -0.43
CA LEU A 9 9.77 3.93 0.51
C LEU A 9 10.86 3.00 -0.06
N PRO A 10 11.68 2.35 0.78
CA PRO A 10 12.55 1.27 0.35
C PRO A 10 11.75 0.00 -0.01
N ALA A 11 12.38 -0.94 -0.73
CA ALA A 11 11.80 -2.25 -1.00
C ALA A 11 11.43 -2.95 0.33
N PRO A 12 10.30 -3.66 0.43
CA PRO A 12 9.35 -4.08 -0.61
C PRO A 12 8.24 -3.07 -0.94
N TYR A 13 8.19 -1.92 -0.26
CA TYR A 13 7.16 -0.89 -0.44
C TYR A 13 7.54 0.17 -1.48
N ALA A 14 8.66 -0.03 -2.18
CA ALA A 14 9.17 0.90 -3.16
C ALA A 14 8.24 1.01 -4.38
N ASN A 15 7.78 2.23 -4.66
CA ASN A 15 7.39 2.60 -6.02
C ASN A 15 8.62 2.45 -6.94
N PRO A 16 8.47 2.16 -8.24
CA PRO A 16 9.57 1.99 -9.20
C PRO A 16 10.30 3.31 -9.53
N CYS A 17 10.45 4.21 -8.56
CA CYS A 17 11.21 5.44 -8.66
C CYS A 17 12.68 5.12 -8.46
N ARG A 18 13.47 5.24 -9.52
CA ARG A 18 14.93 5.14 -9.45
C ARG A 18 15.51 6.49 -9.03
N ARG A 19 16.50 6.50 -8.13
CA ARG A 19 17.24 7.72 -7.72
C ARG A 19 18.70 7.72 -8.16
N THR A 20 19.15 6.62 -8.74
CA THR A 20 20.53 6.40 -9.14
C THR A 20 20.57 6.03 -10.61
N TRP A 21 21.60 6.49 -11.30
CA TRP A 21 21.81 6.15 -12.70
C TRP A 21 22.00 4.64 -12.89
N PRO A 22 21.45 4.06 -13.97
CA PRO A 22 21.79 2.70 -14.38
C PRO A 22 23.27 2.59 -14.76
N LYS A 23 23.95 1.55 -14.27
CA LYS A 23 25.38 1.30 -14.58
C LYS A 23 25.66 1.29 -16.09
N CYS A 24 24.75 0.72 -16.89
CA CYS A 24 24.87 0.65 -18.35
C CYS A 24 24.81 2.01 -19.06
N LEU A 25 24.21 3.03 -18.44
CA LEU A 25 24.10 4.38 -19.00
C LEU A 25 25.19 5.30 -18.47
N LEU A 26 25.66 5.08 -17.24
CA LEU A 26 26.78 5.81 -16.66
C LEU A 26 28.02 5.72 -17.55
N GLU A 27 28.25 4.56 -18.15
CA GLU A 27 29.40 4.31 -19.01
C GLU A 27 29.27 4.87 -20.44
N GLN A 28 28.17 5.55 -20.75
CA GLN A 28 27.94 6.21 -22.04
C GLN A 28 27.95 7.74 -21.95
N LEU A 29 28.08 8.27 -20.72
CA LEU A 29 28.05 9.70 -20.40
C LEU A 29 29.48 10.18 -20.11
N GLU A 30 29.83 11.35 -20.63
CA GLU A 30 31.21 11.86 -20.72
C GLU A 30 31.66 12.68 -19.50
N GLU A 31 30.73 13.12 -18.64
CA GLU A 31 30.97 14.03 -17.50
C GLU A 31 30.12 13.59 -16.29
N PRO A 32 30.42 14.03 -15.05
CA PRO A 32 29.72 13.56 -13.86
C PRO A 32 28.33 14.22 -13.83
N TYR A 33 27.38 13.61 -14.54
CA TYR A 33 25.98 13.96 -14.40
C TYR A 33 25.62 13.87 -12.93
N GLY A 34 25.01 14.94 -12.41
CA GLY A 34 24.59 15.04 -11.02
C GLY A 34 23.54 13.97 -10.65
N ALA A 35 22.76 14.25 -9.60
CA ALA A 35 21.71 13.34 -9.16
C ALA A 35 20.75 12.99 -10.32
N TYR A 36 20.40 11.72 -10.47
CA TYR A 36 19.48 11.25 -11.50
C TYR A 36 18.13 11.98 -11.41
N THR A 37 17.69 12.56 -12.53
CA THR A 37 16.35 13.14 -12.67
C THR A 37 15.55 12.39 -13.74
N ARG A 38 14.22 12.53 -13.69
CA ARG A 38 13.32 11.99 -14.72
C ARG A 38 13.57 12.66 -16.08
N GLU A 39 13.85 13.95 -16.08
CA GLU A 39 14.07 14.76 -17.28
C GLU A 39 15.33 14.30 -18.02
N ASP A 40 16.43 14.07 -17.30
CA ASP A 40 17.67 13.57 -17.90
C ASP A 40 17.48 12.18 -18.51
N CYS A 41 16.73 11.30 -17.83
CA CYS A 41 16.40 9.97 -18.34
C CYS A 41 15.60 10.04 -19.66
N LEU A 42 14.61 10.94 -19.73
CA LEU A 42 13.80 11.15 -20.93
C LEU A 42 14.64 11.72 -22.08
N ASN A 43 15.48 12.71 -21.82
CA ASN A 43 16.34 13.32 -22.82
C ASN A 43 17.35 12.32 -23.40
N LEU A 44 17.91 11.46 -22.53
CA LEU A 44 18.84 10.43 -22.94
C LEU A 44 18.16 9.31 -23.75
N CYS A 45 16.95 8.92 -23.36
CA CYS A 45 16.10 7.99 -24.11
C CYS A 45 15.74 8.55 -25.49
N LEU A 46 15.39 9.84 -25.54
CA LEU A 46 15.05 10.53 -26.78
C LEU A 46 16.26 10.56 -27.73
N GLN A 47 17.45 10.91 -27.25
CA GLN A 47 18.66 10.89 -28.08
C GLN A 47 18.93 9.49 -28.65
N ARG A 48 18.85 8.44 -27.82
CA ARG A 48 19.05 7.06 -28.30
C ARG A 48 18.03 6.67 -29.37
N THR A 49 16.77 7.02 -29.17
CA THR A 49 15.69 6.73 -30.13
C THR A 49 15.90 7.46 -31.46
N VAL A 50 16.35 8.72 -31.43
CA VAL A 50 16.67 9.50 -32.63
C VAL A 50 17.85 8.87 -33.38
N VAL A 51 18.89 8.44 -32.68
CA VAL A 51 20.02 7.74 -33.32
C VAL A 51 19.58 6.42 -33.95
N GLU A 52 18.78 5.61 -33.25
CA GLU A 52 18.32 4.31 -33.75
C GLU A 52 17.39 4.42 -34.97
N LYS A 53 16.48 5.41 -34.96
CA LYS A 53 15.49 5.57 -36.04
C LYS A 53 15.96 6.43 -37.19
N CYS A 54 16.74 7.48 -36.91
CA CYS A 54 17.09 8.51 -37.87
C CYS A 54 18.58 8.54 -38.23
N GLY A 55 19.45 7.85 -37.48
CA GLY A 55 20.89 7.83 -37.72
C GLY A 55 21.56 9.21 -37.57
N CYS A 56 20.95 10.12 -36.81
CA CYS A 56 21.46 11.47 -36.54
C CYS A 56 21.46 11.77 -35.03
N LEU A 57 22.22 12.79 -34.61
CA LEU A 57 22.26 13.29 -33.22
C LEU A 57 21.60 14.66 -33.15
N SER A 58 20.78 14.90 -32.12
CA SER A 58 20.27 16.25 -31.84
C SER A 58 21.30 17.02 -31.01
N ALA A 59 21.55 18.28 -31.38
CA ALA A 59 22.40 19.21 -30.63
C ALA A 59 21.79 19.63 -29.29
N GLN A 60 20.46 19.56 -29.19
CA GLN A 60 19.68 20.02 -28.04
C GLN A 60 19.57 18.95 -26.94
N LEU A 61 20.08 17.74 -27.20
CA LEU A 61 20.01 16.60 -26.30
C LEU A 61 21.41 16.16 -25.81
N PRO A 62 21.50 15.42 -24.69
CA PRO A 62 22.77 14.89 -24.19
C PRO A 62 23.49 14.05 -25.25
N GLN A 63 24.77 14.31 -25.47
CA GLN A 63 25.56 13.56 -26.46
C GLN A 63 26.03 12.23 -25.87
N LEU A 64 25.79 11.14 -26.61
CA LEU A 64 26.23 9.79 -26.26
C LEU A 64 27.48 9.47 -27.08
N GLN A 65 28.69 9.63 -26.51
CA GLN A 65 29.96 9.45 -27.23
C GLN A 65 30.06 8.11 -27.96
N LYS A 66 29.62 7.02 -27.33
CA LYS A 66 29.67 5.66 -27.90
C LYS A 66 28.78 5.53 -29.15
N LEU A 67 27.76 6.38 -29.30
CA LEU A 67 26.90 6.42 -30.48
C LEU A 67 27.39 7.42 -31.54
N ALA A 68 28.04 8.51 -31.13
CA ALA A 68 28.68 9.47 -32.04
C ALA A 68 29.89 8.90 -32.82
N LYS A 69 30.42 7.75 -32.37
CA LYS A 69 31.48 7.00 -33.04
C LYS A 69 31.02 6.10 -34.18
N ARG A 70 29.71 5.86 -34.31
CA ARG A 70 29.12 5.35 -35.57
C ARG A 70 29.02 6.52 -36.54
N ASP A 71 29.13 6.23 -37.84
CA ASP A 71 28.99 7.20 -38.92
C ASP A 71 27.57 7.81 -38.89
N VAL A 72 27.42 8.90 -38.15
CA VAL A 72 26.14 9.53 -37.82
C VAL A 72 26.12 10.87 -38.52
N THR A 73 25.27 10.99 -39.54
CA THR A 73 25.16 12.19 -40.36
C THR A 73 24.49 13.29 -39.55
N TYR A 74 25.25 14.35 -39.25
CA TYR A 74 24.75 15.52 -38.54
C TYR A 74 23.82 16.34 -39.45
N LYS A 75 22.52 16.02 -39.45
CA LYS A 75 21.52 16.71 -40.28
C LYS A 75 21.10 18.03 -39.60
N ARG A 76 21.82 19.13 -39.88
CA ARG A 76 21.36 20.50 -39.53
C ARG A 76 20.27 20.95 -40.50
N ASP A 77 19.11 20.30 -40.49
CA ASP A 77 17.93 20.94 -41.08
C ASP A 77 17.27 21.80 -40.00
N VAL A 78 18.00 22.84 -39.57
CA VAL A 78 17.35 23.97 -38.90
C VAL A 78 16.76 24.79 -40.02
N THR A 79 15.52 24.49 -40.41
CA THR A 79 14.68 25.54 -40.99
C THR A 79 14.45 26.55 -39.89
N VAL A 80 15.44 27.43 -39.68
CA VAL A 80 15.18 28.74 -39.12
C VAL A 80 14.26 29.34 -40.17
N THR A 81 12.96 29.30 -39.95
CA THR A 81 12.11 30.37 -40.47
C THR A 81 12.79 31.62 -39.98
N LYS A 82 13.58 32.27 -40.85
CA LYS A 82 14.09 33.61 -40.62
C LYS A 82 12.85 34.42 -40.29
N LEU A 83 12.63 34.69 -39.02
CA LEU A 83 11.89 35.86 -38.62
C LEU A 83 12.63 36.99 -39.31
N ARG A 84 11.95 37.59 -40.27
CA ARG A 84 12.41 38.72 -41.07
C ARG A 84 13.19 39.68 -40.18
N GLU A 85 14.49 39.82 -40.47
CA GLU A 85 15.40 40.72 -39.75
C GLU A 85 14.93 42.18 -39.84
N ASP A 86 14.02 42.51 -40.76
CA ASP A 86 13.33 43.80 -40.85
C ASP A 86 12.23 44.03 -39.79
N VAL A 87 12.03 43.09 -38.87
CA VAL A 87 11.31 43.35 -37.60
C VAL A 87 12.28 43.54 -36.42
N LEU A 88 13.58 43.33 -36.62
CA LEU A 88 14.61 43.47 -35.58
C LEU A 88 15.77 44.37 -36.04
N SER A 89 15.43 45.53 -36.59
CA SER A 89 16.38 46.63 -36.71
C SER A 89 15.69 47.98 -36.64
N THR A 90 15.04 48.26 -35.51
CA THR A 90 15.21 49.58 -34.90
C THR A 90 16.15 49.40 -33.73
N THR A 91 17.36 49.93 -33.89
CA THR A 91 18.19 50.32 -32.76
C THR A 91 17.47 51.45 -32.03
N GLU A 92 16.40 51.13 -31.31
CA GLU A 92 15.90 51.92 -30.22
C GLU A 92 16.01 51.02 -28.99
N LYS A 93 16.89 51.44 -28.09
CA LYS A 93 17.28 50.78 -26.86
C LYS A 93 16.16 50.88 -25.80
N ASP A 94 14.90 50.79 -26.23
CA ASP A 94 13.66 50.97 -25.48
C ASP A 94 12.58 49.97 -25.94
N GLY A 95 12.96 48.69 -26.11
CA GLY A 95 11.98 47.63 -25.89
C GLY A 95 11.58 47.71 -24.41
N PRO A 96 10.28 47.75 -24.05
CA PRO A 96 9.89 47.91 -22.64
C PRO A 96 10.58 46.81 -21.83
N PRO A 97 11.39 47.15 -20.81
CA PRO A 97 12.17 46.17 -20.09
C PRO A 97 11.23 45.18 -19.41
N ALA A 98 11.27 43.92 -19.83
CA ALA A 98 10.51 42.86 -19.19
C ALA A 98 11.16 42.52 -17.84
N ARG A 99 10.61 43.08 -16.76
CA ARG A 99 11.06 42.79 -15.39
C ARG A 99 10.38 41.52 -14.89
N LEU A 100 11.06 40.38 -15.00
CA LEU A 100 10.66 39.14 -14.32
C LEU A 100 11.14 39.21 -12.86
N VAL A 101 10.21 39.11 -11.92
CA VAL A 101 10.55 38.96 -10.51
C VAL A 101 9.89 37.69 -9.99
N LEU A 102 10.73 36.75 -9.56
CA LEU A 102 10.32 35.46 -9.03
C LEU A 102 10.23 35.58 -7.51
N TYR A 103 9.03 35.34 -6.97
CA TYR A 103 8.79 35.28 -5.53
C TYR A 103 8.11 33.96 -5.19
N PHE A 104 8.36 33.46 -3.99
CA PHE A 104 7.54 32.40 -3.42
C PHE A 104 6.30 33.04 -2.80
N ASP A 105 5.12 32.51 -3.15
CA ASP A 105 3.83 32.94 -2.59
C ASP A 105 3.74 32.69 -1.08
N SER A 106 4.40 31.63 -0.60
CA SER A 106 4.58 31.32 0.81
C SER A 106 5.92 30.63 1.07
N LEU A 107 6.48 30.83 2.25
CA LEU A 107 7.68 30.11 2.72
C LEU A 107 7.37 28.70 3.24
N THR A 108 6.14 28.21 3.06
CA THR A 108 5.72 26.90 3.54
C THR A 108 6.15 25.82 2.55
N TYR A 109 6.98 24.89 3.01
CA TYR A 109 7.40 23.74 2.24
C TYR A 109 6.51 22.53 2.56
N GLU A 110 5.96 21.89 1.53
CA GLU A 110 5.13 20.69 1.71
C GLU A 110 5.95 19.44 1.45
N HIS A 111 6.07 18.59 2.46
CA HIS A 111 6.82 17.35 2.35
C HIS A 111 5.86 16.16 2.34
N ILE A 112 5.63 15.58 1.15
CA ILE A 112 4.80 14.38 1.00
C ILE A 112 5.68 13.15 1.23
N ARG A 113 5.56 12.56 2.43
CA ARG A 113 6.23 11.29 2.78
C ARG A 113 5.28 10.13 2.57
N SER A 114 5.68 9.16 1.76
CA SER A 114 4.99 7.89 1.69
C SER A 114 5.36 7.06 2.93
N VAL A 115 4.36 6.70 3.74
CA VAL A 115 4.52 5.82 4.91
C VAL A 115 3.94 4.43 4.59
N PRO A 116 4.51 3.33 5.11
CA PRO A 116 4.00 2.01 4.82
C PRO A 116 2.61 1.84 5.45
N LYS A 117 1.64 1.37 4.67
CA LYS A 117 0.25 1.20 5.12
C LYS A 117 0.10 0.07 6.16
N TYR A 118 0.92 -0.97 6.04
CA TYR A 118 0.97 -2.10 6.97
C TYR A 118 2.41 -2.29 7.43
N ASP A 119 2.56 -2.51 8.74
CA ASP A 119 3.81 -2.84 9.43
C ASP A 119 3.54 -4.05 10.32
N GLU A 120 4.58 -4.76 10.76
CA GLU A 120 4.45 -6.00 11.53
C GLU A 120 3.60 -5.80 12.79
N THR A 121 3.79 -4.66 13.46
CA THR A 121 3.02 -4.24 14.63
C THR A 121 1.54 -4.02 14.32
N ARG A 122 1.21 -3.44 13.16
CA ARG A 122 -0.18 -3.21 12.71
C ARG A 122 -0.86 -4.50 12.30
N VAL A 123 -0.13 -5.41 11.66
CA VAL A 123 -0.65 -6.75 11.31
C VAL A 123 -0.97 -7.52 12.59
N LEU A 124 -0.04 -7.56 13.55
CA LEU A 124 -0.25 -8.24 14.83
C LEU A 124 -1.38 -7.57 15.65
N SER A 125 -1.47 -6.24 15.64
CA SER A 125 -2.54 -5.52 16.32
C SER A 125 -3.93 -5.84 15.74
N ASN A 126 -4.06 -5.91 14.42
CA ASN A 126 -5.33 -6.25 13.77
C ASN A 126 -5.72 -7.71 14.01
N LEU A 127 -4.73 -8.62 13.95
CA LEU A 127 -4.93 -10.04 14.24
C LEU A 127 -5.28 -10.25 15.72
N GLY A 128 -4.60 -9.55 16.63
CA GLY A 128 -4.82 -9.62 18.07
C GLY A 128 -6.20 -9.09 18.46
N GLY A 129 -6.65 -7.99 17.85
CA GLY A 129 -7.99 -7.44 18.08
C GLY A 129 -9.10 -8.43 17.73
N ILE A 130 -9.06 -8.99 16.52
CA ILE A 130 -10.10 -9.93 16.07
C ILE A 130 -10.02 -11.27 16.83
N SER A 131 -8.81 -11.79 17.05
CA SER A 131 -8.60 -13.05 17.76
C SER A 131 -8.98 -12.94 19.24
N GLY A 132 -8.64 -11.82 19.89
CA GLY A 132 -9.02 -11.55 21.28
C GLY A 132 -10.53 -11.47 21.46
N MET A 133 -11.25 -10.85 20.52
CA MET A 133 -12.72 -10.81 20.53
C MET A 133 -13.33 -12.22 20.47
N TYR A 134 -12.86 -13.07 19.54
CA TYR A 134 -13.38 -14.44 19.39
C TYR A 134 -13.02 -15.35 20.57
N LEU A 135 -11.82 -15.23 21.13
CA LEU A 135 -11.43 -15.99 22.32
C LEU A 135 -12.25 -15.59 23.54
N GLY A 136 -12.52 -14.29 23.71
CA GLY A 136 -13.42 -13.79 24.76
C GLY A 136 -14.82 -14.40 24.66
N LEU A 137 -15.43 -14.34 23.47
CA LEU A 137 -16.75 -14.92 23.23
C LEU A 137 -16.75 -16.45 23.44
N SER A 138 -15.73 -17.14 22.95
CA SER A 138 -15.60 -18.61 23.09
C SER A 138 -15.51 -19.02 24.56
N PHE A 139 -14.80 -18.26 25.39
CA PHE A 139 -14.71 -18.50 26.83
C PHE A 139 -16.07 -18.34 27.52
N PHE A 140 -16.83 -17.28 27.21
CA PHE A 140 -18.17 -17.10 27.78
C PHE A 140 -19.14 -18.23 27.38
N VAL A 141 -19.09 -18.68 26.13
CA VAL A 141 -19.91 -19.82 25.66
C VAL A 141 -19.52 -21.10 26.40
N LEU A 142 -18.23 -21.34 26.63
CA LEU A 142 -17.76 -22.51 27.37
C LEU A 142 -18.31 -22.53 28.80
N PHE A 143 -18.30 -21.40 29.51
CA PHE A 143 -18.89 -21.30 30.85
C PHE A 143 -20.40 -21.55 30.84
N GLN A 144 -21.13 -21.02 29.86
CA GLN A 144 -22.55 -21.30 29.72
C GLN A 144 -22.83 -22.79 29.52
N VAL A 145 -22.03 -23.47 28.70
CA VAL A 145 -22.16 -24.92 28.50
C VAL A 145 -21.88 -25.68 29.80
N LEU A 146 -20.85 -25.29 30.56
CA LEU A 146 -20.56 -25.89 31.86
C LEU A 146 -21.71 -25.71 32.86
N ASP A 147 -22.30 -24.51 32.96
CA ASP A 147 -23.44 -24.25 33.83
C ASP A 147 -24.66 -25.09 33.44
N ILE A 148 -24.94 -25.20 32.13
CA ILE A 148 -26.02 -26.05 31.61
C ILE A 148 -25.75 -27.53 31.95
N LEU A 149 -24.51 -28.01 31.82
CA LEU A 149 -24.14 -29.38 32.17
C LEU A 149 -24.30 -29.65 33.67
N VAL A 150 -23.87 -28.73 34.53
CA VAL A 150 -23.99 -28.87 35.99
C VAL A 150 -25.46 -28.88 36.41
N VAL A 151 -26.25 -27.90 35.96
CA VAL A 151 -27.68 -27.83 36.28
C VAL A 151 -28.43 -29.03 35.70
N GLY A 152 -28.11 -29.42 34.47
CA GLY A 152 -28.66 -30.61 33.82
C GLY A 152 -28.38 -31.89 34.61
N ALA A 153 -27.13 -32.10 35.03
CA ALA A 153 -26.72 -33.26 35.83
C ALA A 153 -27.41 -33.27 37.21
N LEU A 154 -27.56 -32.12 37.87
CA LEU A 154 -28.27 -32.01 39.15
C LEU A 154 -29.76 -32.29 39.00
N ARG A 155 -30.41 -31.77 37.95
CA ARG A 155 -31.83 -32.06 37.67
C ARG A 155 -32.04 -33.52 37.30
N LEU A 156 -31.15 -34.11 36.50
CA LEU A 156 -31.22 -35.52 36.13
C LEU A 156 -31.04 -36.43 37.37
N ARG A 157 -30.07 -36.13 38.23
CA ARG A 157 -29.90 -36.85 39.51
C ARG A 157 -31.12 -36.74 40.40
N LYS A 158 -31.75 -35.56 40.48
CA LYS A 158 -33.02 -35.40 41.20
C LYS A 158 -34.10 -36.25 40.54
N SER A 159 -34.33 -36.11 39.23
CA SER A 159 -35.37 -36.86 38.50
C SER A 159 -35.23 -38.36 38.68
N LEU A 160 -34.03 -38.91 38.53
CA LEU A 160 -33.76 -40.34 38.76
C LEU A 160 -34.04 -40.76 40.21
N ARG A 161 -33.74 -39.89 41.20
CA ARG A 161 -34.09 -40.13 42.60
C ARG A 161 -35.60 -40.02 42.87
N TRP A 162 -36.31 -39.12 42.20
CA TRP A 162 -37.77 -39.00 42.25
C TRP A 162 -38.42 -40.25 41.67
N ASP A 163 -38.00 -40.73 40.50
CA ASP A 163 -38.53 -41.94 39.86
C ASP A 163 -38.26 -43.21 40.69
N ALA A 164 -37.12 -43.29 41.37
CA ALA A 164 -36.80 -44.39 42.28
C ALA A 164 -37.61 -44.34 43.59
N ARG A 165 -38.12 -43.16 43.98
CA ARG A 165 -38.97 -42.96 45.17
C ARG A 165 -40.43 -43.29 44.84
N GLU A 166 -40.94 -42.87 43.69
CA GLU A 166 -42.29 -43.26 43.24
C GLU A 166 -42.41 -44.77 43.05
N ARG A 167 -41.42 -45.41 42.43
CA ARG A 167 -41.38 -46.88 42.31
C ARG A 167 -41.41 -47.59 43.67
N ARG A 168 -40.80 -47.02 44.71
CA ARG A 168 -40.86 -47.57 46.07
C ARG A 168 -42.23 -47.37 46.74
N LEU A 169 -42.89 -46.23 46.52
CA LEU A 169 -44.21 -45.95 47.09
C LEU A 169 -45.32 -46.80 46.42
N VAL A 170 -45.26 -47.02 45.11
CA VAL A 170 -46.20 -47.90 44.39
C VAL A 170 -46.12 -49.34 44.89
N VAL A 171 -44.91 -49.86 45.16
CA VAL A 171 -44.74 -51.21 45.73
C VAL A 171 -45.35 -51.31 47.14
N HIS A 172 -45.14 -50.31 48.01
CA HIS A 172 -45.74 -50.28 49.35
C HIS A 172 -47.27 -50.12 49.35
N ALA A 173 -47.82 -49.39 48.37
CA ALA A 173 -49.27 -49.29 48.19
C ALA A 173 -49.87 -50.63 47.73
N ARG A 174 -49.15 -51.39 46.88
CA ARG A 174 -49.59 -52.69 46.38
C ARG A 174 -49.61 -53.78 47.47
N THR A 175 -48.64 -53.76 48.39
CA THR A 175 -48.62 -54.70 49.53
C THR A 175 -49.74 -54.42 50.53
N ARG A 176 -50.02 -53.14 50.85
CA ARG A 176 -51.11 -52.77 51.76
C ARG A 176 -52.51 -53.10 51.19
N SER A 177 -52.67 -53.08 49.86
CA SER A 177 -53.92 -53.49 49.21
C SER A 177 -54.17 -55.00 49.26
N GLN A 178 -53.14 -55.84 49.39
CA GLN A 178 -53.33 -57.30 49.52
C GLN A 178 -53.71 -57.70 50.95
N GLU A 179 -53.19 -57.04 51.98
CA GLU A 179 -53.56 -57.28 53.38
C GLU A 179 -55.03 -56.91 53.68
N GLY A 180 -55.59 -55.92 52.97
CA GLY A 180 -57.00 -55.54 53.11
C GLY A 180 -58.02 -56.50 52.47
N VAL A 181 -57.58 -57.41 51.60
CA VAL A 181 -58.48 -58.40 50.93
C VAL A 181 -58.55 -59.71 51.71
N GLN A 182 -57.54 -60.05 52.51
CA GLN A 182 -57.49 -61.28 53.31
C GLN A 182 -58.26 -61.22 54.64
N THR A 183 -58.81 -60.06 55.02
CA THR A 183 -59.56 -59.87 56.29
C THR A 183 -61.09 -59.89 56.11
N ILE A 184 -61.61 -60.20 54.92
CA ILE A 184 -63.06 -60.26 54.60
C ILE A 184 -63.46 -61.67 54.08
N SER A 185 -62.86 -62.73 54.61
CA SER A 185 -63.33 -64.11 54.41
C SER A 185 -63.42 -64.85 55.73
#